data_AF-K7MXS9-F1
#
_entry.id   AF-K7MXS9-F1
#
_cell.length_a   1.000
_cell.length_b   1.000
_cell.length_c   1.000
_cell.angle_alpha   90.00
_cell.angle_beta   90.00
_cell.angle_gamma   90.00
#
_symmetry.space_group_name_H-M   'P 1'
#
loop_
_entity.id
_entity.type
_entity.pdbx_description
1 polymer ?
#
loop_
_entity_poly.entity_id
_entity_poly.type
_entity_poly.pdbx_seq_one_letter_code
_entity_poly.pdbx_strand_id
1 'polypeptide(L)' 'MNLIIFAAFVIAAGLTVGLASIGPGVEGIARQPKTKGKIRGTLLLSLVFMEALTIYGLVVALTLLFANPFV' A
#
# COMPACT_ATOMS: atom_id res chain seq x y z
N MET A 1 18.56 -12.29 14.49
CA MET A 1 18.08 -11.95 13.13
C MET A 1 18.33 -10.47 12.89
N ASN A 2 19.08 -10.11 11.85
CA ASN A 2 19.61 -8.74 11.67
C ASN A 2 18.51 -7.74 11.29
N LEU A 3 18.54 -6.52 11.86
CA LEU A 3 17.58 -5.43 11.55
C LEU A 3 17.47 -5.15 10.04
N ILE A 4 18.59 -5.21 9.33
CA ILE A 4 18.68 -5.00 7.89
C ILE A 4 17.82 -6.03 7.12
N ILE A 5 17.80 -7.28 7.57
CA ILE A 5 17.03 -8.35 6.94
C ILE A 5 15.54 -8.05 7.09
N PHE A 6 15.08 -7.67 8.28
CA PHE A 6 13.68 -7.28 8.50
C PHE A 6 13.27 -6.08 7.65
N ALA A 7 14.10 -5.03 7.59
CA ALA A 7 13.82 -3.86 6.76
C ALA A 7 13.70 -4.22 5.27
N ALA A 8 14.59 -5.07 4.76
CA ALA A 8 14.54 -5.53 3.37
C ALA A 8 13.25 -6.32 3.07
N PHE A 9 12.80 -7.20 3.97
CA PHE A 9 11.55 -7.93 3.80
C PHE A 9 10.33 -7.02 3.76
N VAL A 10 10.25 -6.03 4.65
CA VAL A 10 9.12 -5.07 4.69
C VAL A 10 9.05 -4.24 3.41
N ILE A 11 10.19 -3.73 2.93
CA ILE A 11 10.26 -2.96 1.69
C ILE A 11 9.88 -3.83 0.49
N ALA A 12 10.40 -5.06 0.41
CA ALA A 12 10.08 -5.99 -0.68
C ALA A 12 8.59 -6.35 -0.70
N ALA A 13 7.98 -6.59 0.47
CA ALA A 13 6.55 -6.85 0.58
C ALA A 13 5.72 -5.64 0.12
N GLY A 14 6.04 -4.44 0.58
CA GLY A 14 5.34 -3.21 0.18
C GLY A 14 5.41 -2.95 -1.34
N LEU A 15 6.60 -3.09 -1.93
CA LEU A 15 6.77 -2.95 -3.38
C LEU A 15 6.01 -4.03 -4.17
N THR A 16 6.04 -5.28 -3.70
CA THR A 16 5.34 -6.38 -4.36
C THR A 16 3.83 -6.15 -4.36
N VAL A 17 3.25 -5.80 -3.21
CA VAL A 17 1.83 -5.53 -3.06
C VAL A 17 1.40 -4.32 -3.90
N GLY A 18 2.19 -3.23 -3.84
CA GLY A 18 1.93 -2.03 -4.61
C GLY A 18 1.93 -2.28 -6.13
N LEU A 19 2.97 -2.94 -6.65
CA LEU A 19 3.05 -3.26 -8.08
C LEU A 19 1.98 -4.27 -8.53
N ALA A 20 1.69 -5.28 -7.72
CA ALA A 20 0.66 -6.28 -8.02
C ALA A 20 -0.75 -5.68 -8.11
N SER A 21 -1.03 -4.60 -7.36
CA SER A 21 -2.33 -3.93 -7.37
C SER A 21 -2.66 -3.20 -8.70
N ILE A 22 -1.63 -2.79 -9.45
CA ILE A 22 -1.78 -1.98 -10.66
C ILE A 22 -2.13 -2.84 -11.88
N GLY A 23 -1.54 -4.04 -11.98
CA GLY A 23 -1.67 -4.95 -13.13
C GLY A 23 -3.12 -5.20 -13.56
N PRO A 24 -4.01 -5.65 -12.65
CA PRO A 24 -5.42 -5.90 -12.97
C PRO A 24 -6.17 -4.67 -13.50
N GLY A 25 -5.85 -3.48 -12.99
CA GLY A 25 -6.45 -2.23 -13.46
C GLY A 25 -6.02 -1.88 -14.88
N VAL A 26 -4.73 -2.07 -15.20
CA VAL A 26 -4.21 -1.84 -16.56
C VAL A 26 -4.79 -2.84 -17.55
N GLU A 27 -4.84 -4.13 -17.18
CA GLU A 27 -5.46 -5.17 -18.01
C GLU A 27 -6.95 -4.89 -18.26
N GLY A 28 -7.69 -4.49 -17.21
CA GLY A 28 -9.08 -4.10 -17.33
C GLY A 28 -9.30 -2.94 -18.32
N ILE A 29 -8.44 -1.92 -18.28
CA ILE A 29 -8.49 -0.78 -19.21
C ILE A 29 -8.19 -1.24 -20.65
N ALA A 30 -7.22 -2.15 -20.83
CA ALA A 30 -6.88 -2.69 -22.14
C ALA A 30 -8.03 -3.51 -22.76
N ARG A 31 -8.73 -4.31 -21.95
CA ARG A 31 -9.89 -5.11 -22.39
C ARG A 31 -11.14 -4.27 -22.67
N GLN A 32 -11.35 -3.20 -21.92
CA GLN A 32 -12.53 -2.33 -22.04
C GLN A 32 -12.15 -0.84 -21.96
N PRO A 33 -11.58 -0.25 -23.04
CA PRO A 33 -11.10 1.14 -23.01
C PRO A 33 -12.21 2.17 -22.76
N LYS A 34 -13.46 1.81 -23.07
CA LYS A 34 -14.66 2.64 -22.83
C LYS A 34 -14.95 2.85 -21.34
N THR A 35 -14.54 1.93 -20.46
CA THR A 35 -14.80 2.00 -19.01
C THR A 35 -13.59 2.52 -18.21
N LYS A 36 -12.56 3.07 -18.88
CA LYS A 36 -11.31 3.54 -18.28
C LYS A 36 -11.49 4.41 -17.03
N GLY A 37 -12.47 5.32 -17.04
CA GLY A 37 -12.75 6.21 -15.91
C GLY A 37 -13.23 5.44 -14.67
N LYS A 38 -14.16 4.50 -14.85
CA LYS A 38 -14.68 3.65 -13.78
C LYS A 38 -13.60 2.72 -13.21
N ILE A 39 -12.76 2.14 -14.07
CA ILE A 39 -11.66 1.27 -13.66
C ILE A 39 -10.61 2.05 -12.87
N ARG A 40 -10.18 3.22 -13.35
CA ARG A 40 -9.25 4.10 -12.61
C ARG A 40 -9.82 4.56 -11.27
N GLY A 41 -11.11 4.90 -11.22
CA GLY A 41 -11.78 5.23 -9.96
C GLY A 41 -11.76 4.08 -8.96
N THR A 42 -12.02 2.84 -9.42
CA THR A 42 -11.96 1.64 -8.57
C THR A 42 -10.53 1.33 -8.13
N LEU A 43 -9.55 1.46 -9.02
CA LEU A 43 -8.13 1.29 -8.72
C LEU A 43 -7.67 2.28 -7.63
N LEU A 44 -7.99 3.56 -7.79
CA LEU A 44 -7.65 4.60 -6.82
C LEU A 44 -8.33 4.35 -5.47
N LEU A 45 -9.60 3.94 -5.47
CA LEU A 45 -10.32 3.58 -4.25
C LEU A 45 -9.61 2.43 -3.51
N SER A 46 -9.22 1.38 -4.22
CA SER A 46 -8.45 0.27 -3.64
C SER A 46 -7.10 0.70 -3.07
N LEU A 47 -6.38 1.59 -3.77
CA LEU A 47 -5.11 2.14 -3.29
C LEU A 47 -5.29 2.99 -2.03
N VAL A 48 -6.35 3.79 -1.94
CA VAL A 48 -6.66 4.58 -0.74
C VAL A 48 -6.93 3.68 0.47
N PHE A 49 -7.66 2.57 0.30
CA PHE A 49 -7.87 1.61 1.39
C PHE A 49 -6.58 0.94 1.85
N MET A 50 -5.69 0.60 0.92
CA MET A 50 -4.37 0.05 1.24
C MET A 50 -3.51 1.06 2.00
N GLU A 51 -3.53 2.32 1.57
CA GLU A 51 -2.79 3.40 2.22
C GLU A 51 -3.30 3.68 3.63
N ALA A 52 -4.61 3.59 3.87
CA ALA A 52 -5.18 3.78 5.21
C ALA A 52 -4.57 2.81 6.25
N LEU A 53 -4.36 1.54 5.87
CA LEU A 53 -3.72 0.54 6.75
C LEU A 53 -2.25 0.89 7.02
N THR A 54 -1.52 1.33 5.98
CA THR A 54 -0.14 1.80 6.12
C THR A 54 -0.05 2.99 7.07
N ILE A 55 -0.96 3.96 6.94
CA ILE A 55 -1.02 5.12 7.82
C ILE A 55 -1.34 4.72 9.26
N TYR A 56 -2.22 3.76 9.52
CA TYR A 56 -2.46 3.27 10.89
C TYR A 56 -1.19 2.68 11.52
N GLY A 57 -0.44 1.86 10.78
CA GLY A 57 0.84 1.31 11.25
C GLY A 57 1.88 2.41 11.49
N LEU A 58 1.97 3.39 10.58
CA LEU A 58 2.88 4.53 10.70
C LEU A 58 2.54 5.39 11.92
N VAL A 59 1.26 5.68 12.16
CA VAL A 59 0.80 6.43 13.33
C VAL A 59 1.20 5.71 14.61
N VAL A 60 0.95 4.40 14.73
CA VAL A 60 1.36 3.61 15.90
C VAL A 60 2.88 3.64 16.08
N ALA A 61 3.66 3.47 15.01
CA ALA A 61 5.12 3.51 15.07
C ALA A 61 5.66 4.87 15.52
N LEU A 62 5.10 5.97 14.98
CA LEU A 62 5.47 7.33 15.38
C LEU A 62 5.03 7.66 16.80
N THR A 63 3.86 7.20 17.23
CA THR A 63 3.40 7.32 18.62
C THR A 63 4.37 6.61 19.55
N LEU A 64 4.79 5.37 19.27
CA LEU A 64 5.77 4.67 20.10
C LEU A 64 7.17 5.30 20.07
N LEU A 65 7.54 6.00 18.99
CA LEU A 65 8.85 6.64 18.86
C LEU A 65 8.94 8.00 19.56
N PHE A 66 7.89 8.82 19.49
CA PHE A 66 7.93 10.22 19.93
C PHE A 66 6.92 10.59 21.02
N ALA A 67 5.90 9.76 21.25
CA ALA A 67 4.81 10.02 22.19
C ALA A 67 4.43 8.73 22.95
N ASN A 68 5.45 7.97 23.36
CA ASN A 68 5.25 6.66 23.97
C ASN A 68 4.48 6.81 25.29
N PRO A 69 3.25 6.29 25.41
CA PRO A 69 2.43 6.47 26.62
C PRO A 69 2.84 5.55 27.78
N PHE A 70 3.83 4.69 27.58
CA PHE A 70 4.26 3.68 28.56
C PHE A 70 5.55 4.04 29.32
N VAL A 71 6.16 5.18 28.99
CA VAL A 71 7.32 5.76 29.69
C VAL A 71 6.93 7.08 30.31
#